data_AF-A0A7J4JGU3-F1
#
_entry.id   AF-A0A7J4JGU3-F1
#
_cell.length_a   1.000
_cell.length_b   1.000
_cell.length_c   1.000
_cell.angle_alpha   90.00
_cell.angle_beta   90.00
_cell.angle_gamma   90.00
#
_symmetry.space_group_name_H-M   'P 1'
#
loop_
_entity.id
_entity.type
_entity.pdbx_description
1 polymer ?
#
loop_
_entity_poly.entity_id
_entity_poly.type
_entity_poly.pdbx_seq_one_letter_code
_entity_poly.pdbx_strand_id
1 'polypeptide(L)'
;MAKTYVNTVKYMIHIKFEVKGIVDKPDIVGAIFGQSEGLLGDEMDLKELQKKRKVGRIEIEHKSALGKTKGMIYVPSSMDMVETSILAA
;
A
#
# COMPACT_ATOMS: atom_id res chain seq x y z
N MET A 1 6.61 29.07 -7.79
CA MET A 1 7.19 28.46 -6.58
C MET A 1 6.29 27.29 -6.16
N ALA A 2 6.56 26.10 -6.66
CA ALA A 2 5.87 24.90 -6.22
C ALA A 2 6.58 24.39 -4.97
N LYS A 3 5.87 24.31 -3.83
CA LYS A 3 6.37 23.67 -2.61
C LYS A 3 6.52 22.18 -2.91
N THR A 4 7.72 21.75 -3.30
CA THR A 4 8.11 20.35 -3.28
C THR A 4 8.24 19.94 -1.82
N TYR A 5 7.20 19.29 -1.27
CA TYR A 5 7.28 18.69 0.05
C TYR A 5 8.31 17.56 0.01
N VAL A 6 9.49 17.81 0.56
CA VAL A 6 10.46 16.76 0.90
C VAL A 6 9.91 16.12 2.19
N ASN A 7 9.44 14.86 2.23
CA ASN A 7 10.08 13.60 1.84
C ASN A 7 11.04 13.10 2.93
N THR A 8 10.63 12.07 3.65
CA THR A 8 11.57 11.00 3.94
C THR A 8 10.78 9.72 3.97
N VAL A 9 10.51 9.18 2.78
CA VAL A 9 10.25 7.75 2.65
C VAL A 9 11.50 7.07 3.23
N LYS A 10 11.37 6.51 4.44
CA LYS A 10 12.45 5.80 5.11
C LYS A 10 12.54 4.37 4.60
N TYR A 11 11.39 3.79 4.27
CA TYR A 11 11.25 2.42 3.82
C TYR A 11 10.25 2.34 2.66
N MET A 12 10.49 1.39 1.76
CA MET A 12 9.57 1.05 0.69
C MET A 12 9.15 -0.41 0.86
N ILE A 13 7.86 -0.66 1.04
CA ILE A 13 7.31 -2.01 1.07
C ILE A 13 6.99 -2.42 -0.37
N HIS A 14 7.47 -3.59 -0.78
CA HIS A 14 7.21 -4.19 -2.09
C HIS A 14 6.34 -5.42 -1.92
N ILE A 15 5.11 -5.39 -2.44
CA ILE A 15 4.18 -6.51 -2.34
C ILE A 15 3.90 -7.02 -3.75
N LYS A 16 4.12 -8.32 -3.95
CA LYS A 16 3.74 -9.01 -5.18
C LYS A 16 2.38 -9.67 -4.98
N PHE A 17 1.47 -9.51 -5.94
CA PHE A 17 0.15 -10.14 -5.88
C PHE A 17 -0.22 -10.88 -7.16
N GLU A 18 -1.10 -11.86 -7.03
CA GLU A 18 -1.76 -12.58 -8.12
C GLU A 18 -3.24 -12.76 -7.76
N VAL A 19 -4.12 -12.41 -8.69
CA VAL A 19 -5.57 -12.59 -8.56
C VAL A 19 -6.05 -13.53 -9.66
N LYS A 20 -6.90 -14.49 -9.28
CA LYS A 20 -7.64 -15.34 -10.21
C LYS A 20 -8.86 -14.55 -10.70
N GLY A 21 -8.69 -13.85 -11.81
CA GLY A 21 -9.70 -12.97 -12.39
C GLY A 21 -9.06 -11.74 -13.03
N ILE A 22 -9.88 -11.01 -13.79
CA ILE A 22 -9.54 -9.68 -14.31
C ILE A 22 -10.03 -8.69 -13.26
N VAL A 23 -9.11 -7.89 -12.72
CA VAL A 23 -9.42 -6.84 -11.75
C VAL A 23 -8.69 -5.56 -12.14
N ASP A 24 -9.29 -4.42 -11.80
CA ASP A 24 -8.72 -3.11 -12.05
C ASP A 24 -8.13 -2.51 -10.76
N LYS A 25 -7.44 -1.38 -10.92
CA LYS A 25 -6.84 -0.65 -9.79
C LYS A 25 -7.80 -0.42 -8.61
N PRO A 26 -9.07 0.00 -8.79
CA PRO A 26 -9.99 0.21 -7.67
C PRO A 26 -10.26 -1.07 -6.86
N ASP A 27 -10.36 -2.22 -7.52
CA ASP A 27 -10.58 -3.52 -6.86
C ASP A 27 -9.36 -3.91 -6.01
N ILE A 28 -8.16 -3.72 -6.56
CA ILE A 28 -6.90 -4.01 -5.87
C ILE A 28 -6.75 -3.09 -4.65
N VAL A 29 -7.06 -1.80 -4.79
CA VAL A 29 -7.07 -0.83 -3.68
C VAL A 29 -8.07 -1.26 -2.61
N GLY A 30 -9.31 -1.58 -3.01
CA GLY A 30 -10.35 -2.03 -2.11
C GLY A 30 -9.94 -3.29 -1.34
N ALA A 31 -9.29 -4.24 -2.00
CA ALA A 31 -8.77 -5.44 -1.38
C ALA A 31 -7.67 -5.13 -0.34
N ILE A 32 -6.70 -4.27 -0.67
CA ILE A 32 -5.62 -3.91 0.28
C ILE A 32 -6.18 -3.25 1.54
N PHE A 33 -7.03 -2.23 1.37
CA PHE A 33 -7.62 -1.53 2.52
C PHE A 33 -8.58 -2.41 3.31
N GLY A 34 -9.38 -3.23 2.61
CA GLY A 34 -10.30 -4.17 3.25
C GLY A 34 -9.59 -5.28 4.02
N GLN A 35 -8.40 -5.71 3.58
CA GLN A 35 -7.60 -6.69 4.32
C GLN A 35 -6.92 -6.08 5.54
N SER A 36 -6.46 -4.82 5.49
CA SER A 36 -5.78 -4.20 6.64
C SER A 36 -6.73 -3.73 7.75
N GLU A 37 -7.98 -3.42 7.39
CA GLU A 37 -8.95 -2.79 8.29
C GLU A 37 -9.24 -3.69 9.51
N GLY A 38 -8.98 -3.15 10.70
CA GLY A 38 -9.25 -3.82 11.98
C GLY A 38 -8.23 -4.88 12.42
N LEU A 39 -7.18 -5.18 11.64
CA LEU A 39 -6.20 -6.21 12.00
C LEU A 39 -5.20 -5.78 13.08
N LEU A 40 -4.68 -4.55 12.99
CA LEU A 40 -3.56 -4.06 13.80
C LEU A 40 -3.96 -2.92 14.76
N GLY A 41 -5.27 -2.67 14.90
CA GLY A 41 -5.83 -1.53 15.64
C GLY A 41 -5.77 -0.21 14.87
N ASP A 42 -6.48 0.80 15.38
CA ASP A 42 -6.71 2.07 14.67
C ASP A 42 -5.43 2.87 14.39
N GLU A 43 -4.39 2.68 15.20
CA GLU A 43 -3.12 3.40 15.01
C GLU A 43 -2.30 2.89 13.82
N MET A 44 -2.51 1.62 13.46
CA MET A 44 -1.82 0.92 12.37
C MET A 44 -2.73 0.67 11.15
N ASP A 45 -3.94 1.23 11.16
CA ASP A 45 -4.83 1.21 10.00
C ASP A 45 -4.25 2.03 8.83
N LEU A 46 -4.27 1.46 7.61
CA LEU A 46 -3.68 2.10 6.43
C LEU A 46 -4.29 3.47 6.10
N LYS A 47 -5.60 3.67 6.32
CA LYS A 47 -6.26 4.97 6.06
C LYS A 47 -5.80 6.00 7.08
N GLU A 48 -5.70 5.61 8.34
CA GLU A 48 -5.20 6.49 9.41
C GLU A 48 -3.71 6.82 9.25
N LEU A 49 -2.90 5.84 8.85
CA LEU A 49 -1.48 6.04 8.55
C LEU A 49 -1.28 7.00 7.37
N GLN A 50 -2.13 6.94 6.32
CA GLN A 50 -2.10 7.92 5.24
C GLN A 50 -2.52 9.32 5.70
N LYS A 51 -3.59 9.44 6.51
CA LYS A 51 -4.03 10.73 7.08
C LYS A 51 -2.95 11.38 7.93
N LYS A 52 -2.25 10.58 8.74
CA LYS A 52 -1.11 11.01 9.58
C LYS A 52 0.18 11.23 8.79
N ARG A 53 0.18 11.01 7.47
CA ARG A 53 1.35 11.07 6.57
C ARG A 53 2.48 10.12 6.95
N LYS A 54 2.18 9.05 7.69
CA LYS A 54 3.12 7.96 8.01
C LYS A 54 3.31 7.01 6.82
N VAL A 55 2.25 6.82 6.03
CA VAL A 55 2.25 6.07 4.76
C VAL A 55 1.95 7.04 3.62
N GLY A 56 2.71 6.95 2.53
CA GLY A 56 2.50 7.78 1.35
C GLY A 56 1.48 7.21 0.36
N ARG A 57 1.51 7.71 -0.88
CA ARG A 57 0.62 7.22 -1.93
C ARG A 57 1.01 5.80 -2.31
N ILE A 58 0.04 4.88 -2.24
CA ILE A 58 0.21 3.50 -2.68
C ILE A 58 0.22 3.47 -4.21
N GLU A 59 1.29 2.96 -4.78
CA GLU A 59 1.44 2.79 -6.23
C GLU A 59 1.17 1.33 -6.58
N ILE A 60 0.45 1.12 -7.69
CA ILE A 60 0.00 -0.21 -8.10
C ILE A 60 0.28 -0.34 -9.58
N GLU A 61 1.10 -1.33 -9.91
CA GLU A 61 1.34 -1.78 -11.27
C GLU A 61 0.68 -3.14 -11.44
N HIS A 62 -0.17 -3.30 -12.45
CA HIS A 62 -0.86 -4.55 -12.70
C HIS A 62 -0.98 -4.82 -14.19
N LYS A 63 -1.03 -6.10 -14.54
CA LYS A 63 -1.31 -6.59 -15.88
C LYS A 63 -2.30 -7.74 -15.79
N SER A 64 -3.34 -7.67 -16.60
CA SER A 64 -4.40 -8.66 -16.69
C SER A 64 -4.26 -9.42 -18.00
N ALA A 65 -4.05 -10.73 -17.93
CA ALA A 65 -3.90 -11.59 -19.11
C ALA A 65 -4.39 -13.02 -18.78
N LEU A 66 -5.02 -13.68 -19.75
CA LEU A 66 -5.48 -15.08 -19.64
C LEU A 66 -6.37 -15.31 -18.39
N GLY A 67 -7.23 -14.35 -18.05
CA GLY A 67 -8.12 -14.45 -16.89
C GLY A 67 -7.43 -14.37 -15.53
N LYS A 68 -6.18 -13.90 -15.48
CA LYS A 68 -5.43 -13.65 -14.24
C LYS A 68 -4.87 -12.23 -14.24
N THR A 69 -4.76 -11.66 -13.04
CA THR A 69 -4.13 -10.36 -12.85
C THR A 69 -2.90 -10.53 -11.97
N LYS A 70 -1.76 -10.01 -12.40
CA LYS A 70 -0.51 -10.01 -11.63
C LYS A 70 0.02 -8.61 -11.51
N GLY A 71 0.66 -8.30 -10.40
CA GLY A 71 1.19 -6.97 -10.20
C GLY A 71 2.11 -6.82 -9.00
N MET A 72 2.58 -5.58 -8.86
CA MET A 72 3.37 -5.09 -7.76
C MET A 72 2.64 -3.91 -7.10
N ILE A 73 2.68 -3.86 -5.78
CA ILE A 73 2.21 -2.75 -4.97
C ILE A 73 3.41 -2.18 -4.23
N TYR A 74 3.53 -0.86 -4.25
CA TYR A 74 4.57 -0.12 -3.56
C TYR A 74 3.94 0.76 -2.50
N VAL A 75 4.34 0.55 -1.24
CA VAL A 75 3.83 1.31 -0.09
C VAL A 75 5.01 2.07 0.54
N PRO A 76 5.14 3.37 0.25
CA PRO A 76 6.16 4.21 0.89
C PRO A 76 5.79 4.46 2.36
N SER A 77 6.76 4.27 3.27
CA SER A 77 6.61 4.46 4.71
C SER A 77 7.66 5.42 5.25
N SER A 78 7.24 6.36 6.10
CA SER A 78 8.12 7.21 6.90
C SER A 78 8.20 6.77 8.37
N MET A 79 7.59 5.63 8.69
CA MET A 79 7.56 5.03 10.03
C MET A 79 8.93 4.46 10.41
N ASP A 80 9.07 3.96 11.63
CA ASP A 80 10.26 3.21 12.01
C ASP A 80 10.28 1.81 11.37
N MET A 81 11.41 1.11 11.55
CA MET A 81 11.62 -0.22 10.99
C MET A 81 10.61 -1.23 11.53
N VAL A 82 10.29 -1.19 12.82
CA VAL A 82 9.43 -2.18 13.47
C VAL A 82 7.99 -2.02 13.00
N GLU A 83 7.45 -0.80 13.05
CA GLU A 83 6.12 -0.45 12.54
C GLU A 83 6.00 -0.81 11.05
N THR A 84 7.01 -0.47 10.25
CA THR A 84 7.01 -0.79 8.80
C THR A 84 7.06 -2.29 8.55
N SER A 85 7.88 -3.04 9.28
CA SER A 85 7.96 -4.49 9.15
C SER A 85 6.67 -5.17 9.55
N ILE A 86 5.99 -4.70 10.59
CA ILE A 86 4.68 -5.22 11.00
C ILE A 86 3.64 -4.96 9.90
N LEU A 87 3.62 -3.77 9.32
CA LEU A 87 2.70 -3.44 8.23
C LEU A 87 2.97 -4.27 6.95
N ALA A 88 4.22 -4.67 6.73
CA ALA A 88 4.64 -5.42 5.55
C ALA A 88 4.48 -6.95 5.67
N ALA A 89 4.25 -7.47 6.88
CA ALA A 89 4.13 -8.89 7.18
C ALA A 89 2.75 -9.45 6.78
#